data_AF-A0A140H4B7-F1
#
_entry.id   AF-A0A140H4B7-F1
#
_cell.length_a   1.000
_cell.length_b   1.000
_cell.length_c   1.000
_cell.angle_alpha   90.00
_cell.angle_beta   90.00
_cell.angle_gamma   90.00
#
_symmetry.space_group_name_H-M   'P 1'
#
loop_
_entity.id
_entity.type
_entity.pdbx_description
1 polymer ?
#
loop_
_entity_poly.entity_id
_entity_poly.type
_entity_poly.pdbx_seq_one_letter_code
_entity_poly.pdbx_strand_id
1 'polypeptide(L)'
;EMFELALLDARFEHPECACTVSWDDEVPAIITYESPESNESARDWARGCIHVQPTAKSALDLWSEMEEGRAAANDNTPSKSIELFLLSDVSTDSTPIPQDATVEILFHSNHLFWDGIGCRKFVGDLFRLVGSYIGRSDSEEMKKIQWGQEIKNLSPPVVDSLKLDINTLGSEFDDKCTEYTSALVANYKSRGMKFQPGLALPRCVIHKLSTDESIAIVKAVKTRLGPGFTISHLTQAAIVLALLDHLKPND
;
A
#
# COMPACT_ATOMS: atom_id res chain seq x y z
N GLU A 1 2.03 21.46 -3.83
CA GLU A 1 3.43 21.86 -4.05
C GLU A 1 4.48 21.02 -3.30
N MET A 2 4.65 21.14 -1.97
CA MET A 2 5.78 20.48 -1.27
C MET A 2 5.84 18.96 -1.49
N PHE A 3 4.69 18.29 -1.46
CA PHE A 3 4.59 16.85 -1.75
C PHE A 3 4.88 16.51 -3.21
N GLU A 4 4.65 17.42 -4.17
CA GLU A 4 5.01 17.18 -5.58
C GLU A 4 6.53 17.15 -5.74
N LEU A 5 7.24 18.09 -5.09
CA LEU A 5 8.71 18.10 -5.10
C LEU A 5 9.28 16.85 -4.43
N ALA A 6 8.75 16.48 -3.26
CA ALA A 6 9.14 15.25 -2.58
C ALA A 6 8.86 14.00 -3.42
N LEU A 7 7.78 13.98 -4.21
CA LEU A 7 7.43 12.87 -5.09
C LEU A 7 8.38 12.76 -6.29
N LEU A 8 8.94 13.87 -6.77
CA LEU A 8 9.99 13.85 -7.79
C LEU A 8 11.29 13.24 -7.24
N ASP A 9 11.72 13.67 -6.06
CA ASP A 9 12.89 13.07 -5.39
C ASP A 9 12.64 11.58 -5.09
N ALA A 10 11.44 11.23 -4.61
CA ALA A 10 11.07 9.86 -4.32
C ALA A 10 11.02 8.99 -5.59
N ARG A 11 10.57 9.52 -6.74
CA ARG A 11 10.64 8.81 -8.03
C ARG A 11 12.08 8.55 -8.46
N PHE A 12 13.00 9.47 -8.18
CA PHE A 12 14.41 9.25 -8.46
C PHE A 12 15.02 8.18 -7.56
N GLU A 13 14.62 8.13 -6.28
CA GLU A 13 15.09 7.10 -5.34
C GLU A 13 14.45 5.72 -5.58
N HIS A 14 13.14 5.68 -5.84
CA HIS A 14 12.29 4.49 -5.92
C HIS A 14 11.28 4.63 -7.08
N PRO A 15 11.69 4.35 -8.33
CA PRO A 15 10.89 4.63 -9.52
C PRO A 15 9.64 3.77 -9.70
N GLU A 16 9.43 2.76 -8.84
CA GLU A 16 8.22 1.93 -8.79
C GLU A 16 6.94 2.78 -8.69
N CYS A 17 7.03 3.98 -8.10
CA CYS A 17 5.92 4.93 -7.97
C CYS A 17 5.39 5.48 -9.30
N ALA A 18 6.12 5.30 -10.40
CA ALA A 18 5.72 5.72 -11.74
C ALA A 18 5.64 4.56 -12.74
N CYS A 19 5.76 3.31 -12.27
CA CYS A 19 5.51 2.16 -13.12
C CYS A 19 4.04 2.12 -13.58
N THR A 20 3.84 1.58 -14.79
CA THR A 20 2.53 1.38 -15.41
C THR A 20 2.31 -0.09 -15.72
N VAL A 21 1.06 -0.45 -16.01
CA VAL A 21 0.65 -1.82 -16.29
C VAL A 21 -0.01 -1.92 -17.67
N SER A 22 0.32 -3.00 -18.38
CA SER A 22 -0.39 -3.44 -19.58
C SER A 22 -0.59 -4.97 -19.54
N TRP A 23 -1.42 -5.46 -20.45
CA TRP A 23 -1.67 -6.88 -20.65
C TRP A 23 -1.60 -7.21 -22.14
N ASP A 24 -1.08 -8.38 -22.45
CA ASP A 24 -1.26 -9.05 -23.74
C ASP A 24 -2.28 -10.20 -23.56
N ASP A 25 -2.20 -11.24 -24.39
CA ASP A 25 -3.09 -12.40 -24.32
C ASP A 25 -2.72 -13.39 -23.19
N GLU A 26 -1.64 -13.14 -22.43
CA GLU A 26 -1.22 -13.98 -21.30
C GLU A 26 -1.86 -13.55 -19.97
N VAL A 27 -1.81 -14.43 -18.97
CA VAL A 27 -2.35 -14.17 -17.63
C VAL A 27 -1.54 -13.13 -16.83
N PRO A 28 -0.19 -13.20 -16.80
CA PRO A 28 0.62 -12.25 -16.04
C PRO A 28 0.60 -10.85 -16.66
N ALA A 29 0.53 -9.81 -15.83
CA ALA A 29 0.61 -8.43 -16.29
C ALA A 29 2.05 -8.03 -16.64
N ILE A 30 2.19 -7.05 -17.55
CA ILE A 30 3.48 -6.47 -17.94
C ILE A 30 3.67 -5.17 -17.16
N ILE A 31 4.74 -5.09 -16.36
CA ILE A 31 5.14 -3.88 -15.63
C ILE A 31 6.14 -3.10 -16.48
N THR A 32 5.83 -1.82 -16.76
CA THR A 32 6.70 -0.95 -17.55
C THR A 32 7.14 0.25 -16.73
N TYR A 33 8.42 0.58 -16.81
CA TYR A 33 8.95 1.85 -16.35
C TYR A 33 9.53 2.62 -17.54
N GLU A 34 9.19 3.90 -17.61
CA GLU A 34 9.79 4.83 -18.56
C GLU A 34 10.28 6.06 -17.79
N SER A 35 11.54 6.43 -18.02
CA SER A 35 12.09 7.68 -17.51
C SER A 35 11.33 8.87 -18.12
N PRO A 36 11.04 9.95 -17.38
CA PRO A 36 10.43 11.14 -17.96
C PRO A 36 11.21 11.65 -19.18
N GLU A 37 10.48 12.04 -20.23
CA GLU A 37 11.07 12.64 -21.43
C GLU A 37 11.73 14.00 -21.15
N SER A 38 11.27 14.69 -20.10
CA SER A 38 11.76 15.99 -19.68
C SER A 38 11.47 16.25 -18.21
N ASN A 39 12.17 17.24 -17.63
CA ASN A 39 11.87 17.71 -16.28
C ASN A 39 10.46 18.33 -16.16
N GLU A 40 9.92 18.86 -17.26
CA GLU A 40 8.56 19.39 -17.29
C GLU A 40 7.53 18.26 -17.22
N SER A 41 7.70 17.23 -18.05
CA SER A 41 6.88 16.02 -18.01
C SER A 41 6.90 15.33 -16.64
N ALA A 42 8.07 15.29 -15.98
CA ALA A 42 8.17 14.78 -14.61
C ALA A 42 7.33 15.60 -13.61
N ARG A 43 7.38 16.94 -13.69
CA ARG A 43 6.58 17.83 -12.84
C ARG A 43 5.08 17.68 -13.11
N ASP A 44 4.69 17.54 -14.36
CA ASP A 44 3.29 17.33 -14.74
C ASP A 44 2.76 16.00 -14.20
N TRP A 45 3.56 14.94 -14.28
CA TRP A 45 3.26 13.66 -13.63
C TRP A 45 3.08 13.81 -12.12
N ALA A 46 4.01 14.47 -11.42
CA ALA A 46 3.93 14.62 -9.97
C ALA A 46 2.70 15.44 -9.55
N ARG A 47 2.41 16.54 -10.27
CA ARG A 47 1.20 17.35 -10.05
C ARG A 47 -0.08 16.54 -10.27
N GLY A 48 -0.08 15.66 -11.26
CA GLY A 48 -1.19 14.74 -11.53
C GLY A 48 -1.37 13.63 -10.48
N CYS A 49 -0.47 13.49 -9.51
CA CYS A 49 -0.53 12.48 -8.45
C CYS A 49 -0.84 13.07 -7.06
N ILE A 50 -0.85 14.39 -6.90
CA ILE A 50 -1.11 15.06 -5.62
C ILE A 50 -2.40 15.87 -5.73
N HIS A 51 -3.34 15.59 -4.84
CA HIS A 51 -4.66 16.21 -4.82
C HIS A 51 -4.92 16.83 -3.45
N VAL A 52 -5.57 18.00 -3.42
CA VAL A 52 -5.95 18.70 -2.19
C VAL A 52 -7.45 18.87 -2.13
N GLN A 53 -8.05 18.70 -0.95
CA GLN A 53 -9.45 19.01 -0.74
C GLN A 53 -9.64 19.72 0.63
N PRO A 54 -10.14 20.97 0.64
CA PRO A 54 -10.62 21.61 1.85
C PRO A 54 -11.93 20.93 2.30
N THR A 55 -11.86 20.07 3.31
CA THR A 55 -12.98 19.21 3.73
C THR A 55 -12.79 18.68 5.15
N ALA A 56 -13.91 18.46 5.85
CA ALA A 56 -13.95 17.81 7.16
C ALA A 56 -13.91 16.26 7.09
N LYS A 57 -13.91 15.68 5.88
CA LYS A 57 -13.84 14.23 5.67
C LYS A 57 -12.50 13.67 6.15
N SER A 58 -12.52 12.48 6.78
CA SER A 58 -11.31 11.71 7.03
C SER A 58 -10.78 11.04 5.76
N ALA A 59 -9.53 10.55 5.80
CA ALA A 59 -8.98 9.77 4.69
C ALA A 59 -9.82 8.52 4.34
N LEU A 60 -10.43 7.87 5.34
CA LEU A 60 -11.27 6.67 5.12
C LEU A 60 -12.67 6.99 4.60
N ASP A 61 -13.18 8.18 4.88
CA ASP A 61 -14.42 8.67 4.27
C ASP A 61 -14.19 8.90 2.77
N LEU A 62 -13.07 9.54 2.41
CA LEU A 62 -12.68 9.71 1.00
C LEU A 62 -12.46 8.36 0.31
N TRP A 63 -11.81 7.38 0.97
CA TRP A 63 -11.67 6.03 0.41
C TRP A 63 -13.03 5.41 0.09
N SER A 64 -14.00 5.52 0.99
CA SER A 64 -15.35 4.99 0.78
C SER A 64 -16.04 5.67 -0.41
N GLU A 65 -15.90 6.99 -0.53
CA GLU A 65 -16.42 7.78 -1.65
C GLU A 65 -15.76 7.40 -2.98
N MET A 66 -14.45 7.18 -3.01
CA MET A 66 -13.73 6.78 -4.22
C MET A 66 -14.20 5.41 -4.72
N GLU A 67 -14.39 4.44 -3.83
CA GLU A 67 -14.86 3.10 -4.21
C GLU A 67 -16.33 3.10 -4.63
N GLU A 68 -17.17 3.95 -4.02
CA GLU A 68 -18.55 4.20 -4.48
C GLU A 68 -18.59 4.86 -5.85
N GLY A 69 -17.74 5.88 -6.07
CA GLY A 69 -17.58 6.55 -7.35
C GLY A 69 -17.09 5.62 -8.45
N ARG A 70 -16.12 4.73 -8.16
CA ARG A 70 -15.62 3.72 -9.10
C ARG A 70 -16.74 2.81 -9.61
N ALA A 71 -17.59 2.33 -8.70
CA ALA A 71 -18.72 1.47 -9.07
C ALA A 71 -19.72 2.18 -10.00
N ALA A 72 -19.85 3.51 -9.89
CA ALA A 72 -20.76 4.31 -10.72
C ALA A 72 -20.13 4.80 -12.03
N ALA A 73 -18.80 4.99 -12.08
CA ALA A 73 -18.11 5.63 -13.20
C ALA A 73 -17.98 4.76 -14.46
N ASN A 74 -18.16 3.44 -14.35
CA ASN A 74 -17.97 2.47 -15.43
C ASN A 74 -16.61 2.62 -16.16
N ASP A 75 -15.58 3.04 -15.41
CA ASP A 75 -14.21 3.15 -15.86
C ASP A 75 -13.41 1.96 -15.30
N ASN A 76 -12.83 1.17 -16.21
CA ASN A 76 -12.01 0.01 -15.88
C ASN A 76 -10.51 0.32 -15.96
N THR A 77 -10.14 1.60 -15.96
CA THR A 77 -8.74 2.03 -15.94
C THR A 77 -8.06 1.55 -14.64
N PRO A 78 -6.91 0.84 -14.73
CA PRO A 78 -6.13 0.47 -13.56
C PRO A 78 -5.70 1.70 -12.78
N SER A 79 -5.72 1.62 -11.44
CA SER A 79 -5.19 2.69 -10.59
C SER A 79 -3.72 2.96 -10.91
N LYS A 80 -3.28 4.21 -10.68
CA LYS A 80 -1.86 4.60 -10.72
C LYS A 80 -1.05 3.80 -9.69
N SER A 81 0.27 3.75 -9.88
CA SER A 81 1.15 3.14 -8.87
C SER A 81 1.03 3.84 -7.51
N ILE A 82 0.96 5.18 -7.50
CA ILE A 82 0.60 5.92 -6.29
C ILE A 82 -0.06 7.26 -6.63
N GLU A 83 -1.02 7.68 -5.81
CA GLU A 83 -1.57 9.03 -5.73
C GLU A 83 -1.91 9.38 -4.28
N LEU A 84 -1.90 10.68 -3.98
CA LEU A 84 -2.06 11.24 -2.64
C LEU A 84 -3.23 12.22 -2.62
N PHE A 85 -4.01 12.15 -1.55
CA PHE A 85 -5.06 13.12 -1.25
C PHE A 85 -4.80 13.76 0.11
N LEU A 86 -4.55 15.07 0.12
CA LEU A 86 -4.34 15.89 1.31
C LEU A 86 -5.66 16.58 1.69
N LEU A 87 -6.15 16.32 2.90
CA LEU A 87 -7.44 16.82 3.36
C LEU A 87 -7.25 17.62 4.65
N SER A 88 -7.91 18.76 4.76
CA SER A 88 -7.94 19.52 6.01
C SER A 88 -9.24 20.33 6.10
N ASP A 89 -9.79 20.45 7.31
CA ASP A 89 -11.05 21.16 7.57
C ASP A 89 -10.82 22.69 7.59
N VAL A 90 -10.60 23.24 6.40
CA VAL A 90 -10.38 24.66 6.15
C VAL A 90 -11.26 25.12 4.98
N SER A 91 -11.44 26.43 4.83
CA SER A 91 -12.38 26.98 3.83
C SER A 91 -11.88 26.87 2.39
N THR A 92 -10.58 27.03 2.16
CA THR A 92 -9.95 27.01 0.82
C THR A 92 -8.58 26.34 0.87
N ASP A 93 -8.04 25.98 -0.29
CA ASP A 93 -6.68 25.42 -0.48
C ASP A 93 -5.54 26.38 -0.11
N SER A 94 -5.87 27.65 0.09
CA SER A 94 -4.97 28.75 0.45
C SER A 94 -5.17 29.22 1.91
N THR A 95 -6.13 28.64 2.63
CA THR A 95 -6.38 28.96 4.04
C THR A 95 -5.24 28.42 4.90
N PRO A 96 -4.59 29.25 5.75
CA PRO A 96 -3.59 28.76 6.67
C PRO A 96 -4.16 27.67 7.59
N ILE A 97 -3.51 26.52 7.62
CA ILE A 97 -3.88 25.42 8.51
C ILE A 97 -3.55 25.83 9.96
N PRO A 98 -4.53 25.91 10.87
CA PRO A 98 -4.29 26.36 12.24
C PRO A 98 -3.36 25.42 13.02
N GLN A 99 -2.78 25.94 14.11
CA GLN A 99 -2.12 25.08 15.09
C GLN A 99 -3.11 24.05 15.65
N ASP A 100 -2.62 22.84 15.91
CA ASP A 100 -3.39 21.68 16.38
C ASP A 100 -4.50 21.19 15.42
N ALA A 101 -4.64 21.78 14.22
CA ALA A 101 -5.53 21.27 13.19
C ALA A 101 -4.97 20.00 12.53
N THR A 102 -5.86 19.14 12.07
CA THR A 102 -5.50 17.88 11.41
C THR A 102 -5.33 18.07 9.92
N VAL A 103 -4.31 17.40 9.37
CA VAL A 103 -4.17 17.15 7.94
C VAL A 103 -4.20 15.65 7.75
N GLU A 104 -5.21 15.16 7.04
CA GLU A 104 -5.35 13.75 6.67
C GLU A 104 -4.66 13.51 5.32
N ILE A 105 -4.04 12.34 5.18
CA ILE A 105 -3.41 11.93 3.93
C ILE A 105 -3.88 10.52 3.57
N LEU A 106 -4.60 10.40 2.46
CA LEU A 106 -4.91 9.10 1.86
C LEU A 106 -3.88 8.79 0.78
N PHE A 107 -3.12 7.71 0.97
CA PHE A 107 -2.29 7.11 -0.07
C PHE A 107 -3.09 6.00 -0.75
N HIS A 108 -3.24 6.12 -2.07
CA HIS A 108 -3.92 5.11 -2.89
C HIS A 108 -2.94 4.57 -3.93
N SER A 109 -2.76 3.26 -3.96
CA SER A 109 -1.77 2.59 -4.79
C SER A 109 -2.35 1.36 -5.44
N ASN A 110 -1.98 1.14 -6.70
CA ASN A 110 -2.17 -0.14 -7.36
C ASN A 110 -1.25 -1.21 -6.73
N HIS A 111 -1.83 -2.31 -6.24
CA HIS A 111 -1.12 -3.38 -5.55
C HIS A 111 -0.14 -4.14 -6.48
N LEU A 112 -0.20 -3.96 -7.80
CA LEU A 112 0.74 -4.63 -8.70
C LEU A 112 2.20 -4.23 -8.45
N PHE A 113 2.45 -2.97 -8.10
CA PHE A 113 3.81 -2.43 -8.00
C PHE A 113 4.40 -2.53 -6.60
N TRP A 114 3.60 -2.92 -5.60
CA TRP A 114 3.99 -2.85 -4.20
C TRP A 114 3.37 -3.98 -3.40
N ASP A 115 4.13 -4.53 -2.46
CA ASP A 115 3.53 -5.15 -1.29
C ASP A 115 3.28 -4.11 -0.18
N GLY A 116 2.69 -4.56 0.94
CA GLY A 116 2.44 -3.68 2.08
C GLY A 116 3.71 -3.15 2.76
N ILE A 117 4.89 -3.76 2.57
CA ILE A 117 6.16 -3.28 3.13
C ILE A 117 6.72 -2.16 2.26
N GLY A 118 6.83 -2.39 0.95
CA GLY A 118 7.34 -1.45 -0.04
C GLY A 118 6.53 -0.15 -0.03
N CYS A 119 5.20 -0.25 -0.08
CA CYS A 119 4.33 0.93 -0.03
C CYS A 119 4.52 1.75 1.26
N ARG A 120 4.58 1.10 2.44
CA ARG A 120 4.81 1.80 3.72
C ARG A 120 6.21 2.42 3.82
N LYS A 121 7.24 1.78 3.23
CA LYS A 121 8.57 2.38 3.13
C LYS A 121 8.52 3.66 2.29
N PHE A 122 7.89 3.60 1.12
CA PHE A 122 7.75 4.75 0.23
C PHE A 122 6.98 5.92 0.89
N VAL A 123 5.92 5.63 1.64
CA VAL A 123 5.22 6.63 2.47
C VAL A 123 6.19 7.29 3.47
N GLY A 124 7.02 6.50 4.16
CA GLY A 124 8.06 7.01 5.05
C GLY A 124 9.10 7.87 4.34
N ASP A 125 9.49 7.48 3.12
CA ASP A 125 10.42 8.25 2.29
C ASP A 125 9.84 9.60 1.87
N LEU A 126 8.57 9.66 1.48
CA LEU A 126 7.89 10.93 1.20
C LEU A 126 7.85 11.85 2.42
N PHE A 127 7.55 11.32 3.61
CA PHE A 127 7.59 12.12 4.84
C PHE A 127 8.99 12.60 5.22
N ARG A 128 10.03 11.82 4.91
CA ARG A 128 11.42 12.25 5.06
C ARG A 128 11.76 13.36 4.06
N LEU A 129 11.42 13.17 2.79
CA LEU A 129 11.81 14.06 1.69
C LEU A 129 11.07 15.40 1.73
N VAL A 130 9.77 15.40 2.07
CA VAL A 130 8.96 16.63 2.16
C VAL A 130 9.52 17.65 3.15
N GLY A 131 10.20 17.18 4.20
CA GLY A 131 10.86 18.03 5.19
C GLY A 131 11.93 18.97 4.60
N SER A 132 12.50 18.63 3.44
CA SER A 132 13.49 19.46 2.75
C SER A 132 12.93 20.74 2.12
N TYR A 133 11.59 20.82 1.98
CA TYR A 133 10.91 21.89 1.25
C TYR A 133 10.05 22.79 2.15
N ILE A 134 9.87 22.42 3.42
CA ILE A 134 9.08 23.23 4.36
C ILE A 134 9.83 24.53 4.66
N GLY A 135 9.17 25.68 4.44
CA GLY A 135 9.72 27.01 4.74
C GLY A 135 10.73 27.54 3.73
N ARG A 136 10.89 26.88 2.57
CA ARG A 136 11.74 27.34 1.47
C ARG A 136 10.91 28.06 0.41
N SER A 137 11.36 29.25 0.01
CA SER A 137 10.76 30.05 -1.07
C SER A 137 11.49 29.91 -2.40
N ASP A 138 12.58 29.14 -2.44
CA ASP A 138 13.55 29.03 -3.54
C ASP A 138 13.54 27.64 -4.23
N SER A 139 12.41 26.93 -4.20
CA SER A 139 12.26 25.59 -4.79
C SER A 139 12.58 25.52 -6.29
N GLU A 140 12.52 26.64 -7.02
CA GLU A 140 12.89 26.70 -8.44
C GLU A 140 14.40 26.60 -8.71
N GLU A 141 15.26 26.92 -7.72
CA GLU A 141 16.72 26.73 -7.87
C GLU A 141 17.18 25.30 -7.55
N MET A 142 16.24 24.39 -7.28
CA MET A 142 16.58 23.01 -6.95
C MET A 142 17.19 22.30 -8.16
N LYS A 143 18.30 21.62 -7.86
CA LYS A 143 19.17 20.97 -8.85
C LYS A 143 18.33 20.08 -9.76
N LYS A 144 18.33 20.39 -11.06
CA LYS A 144 17.59 19.61 -12.06
C LYS A 144 17.95 18.13 -11.95
N ILE A 145 16.93 17.30 -11.72
CA ILE A 145 17.07 15.85 -11.68
C ILE A 145 17.51 15.38 -13.07
N GLN A 146 18.52 14.52 -13.09
CA GLN A 146 19.04 13.93 -14.32
C GLN A 146 18.27 12.65 -14.61
N TRP A 147 17.05 12.81 -15.13
CA TRP A 147 16.18 11.71 -15.53
C TRP A 147 16.89 10.77 -16.52
N GLY A 148 16.63 9.47 -16.37
CA GLY A 148 17.32 8.35 -17.00
C GLY A 148 18.34 7.69 -16.06
N GLN A 149 18.87 8.41 -15.07
CA GLN A 149 19.81 7.84 -14.09
C GLN A 149 19.12 7.00 -13.01
N GLU A 150 17.82 7.19 -12.80
CA GLU A 150 17.02 6.49 -11.81
C GLU A 150 16.60 5.09 -12.24
N ILE A 151 16.68 4.75 -13.54
CA ILE A 151 16.27 3.41 -14.04
C ILE A 151 16.97 2.30 -13.26
N LYS A 152 18.25 2.49 -12.92
CA LYS A 152 19.05 1.52 -12.14
C LYS A 152 18.63 1.41 -10.66
N ASN A 153 17.79 2.33 -10.18
CA ASN A 153 17.30 2.36 -8.80
C ASN A 153 16.00 1.57 -8.64
N LEU A 154 15.38 1.11 -9.74
CA LEU A 154 14.31 0.11 -9.67
C LEU A 154 14.80 -1.12 -8.92
N SER A 155 13.91 -1.70 -8.12
CA SER A 155 14.16 -2.99 -7.48
C SER A 155 14.50 -4.03 -8.55
N PRO A 156 15.62 -4.78 -8.39
CA PRO A 156 15.98 -5.81 -9.35
C PRO A 156 14.94 -6.93 -9.36
N PRO A 157 14.88 -7.73 -10.45
CA PRO A 157 14.01 -8.90 -10.51
C PRO A 157 14.18 -9.80 -9.30
N VAL A 158 13.06 -10.18 -8.66
CA VAL A 158 13.09 -10.89 -7.38
C VAL A 158 13.79 -12.24 -7.47
N VAL A 159 13.65 -12.94 -8.61
CA VAL A 159 14.28 -14.25 -8.86
C VAL A 159 15.81 -14.13 -8.85
N ASP A 160 16.35 -13.10 -9.51
CA ASP A 160 17.79 -12.84 -9.56
C ASP A 160 18.35 -12.29 -8.24
N SER A 161 17.46 -11.87 -7.34
CA SER A 161 17.80 -11.28 -6.03
C SER A 161 17.77 -12.29 -4.89
N LEU A 162 17.41 -13.55 -5.16
CA LEU A 162 17.40 -14.60 -4.16
C LEU A 162 18.82 -15.00 -3.76
N LYS A 163 19.01 -15.34 -2.48
CA LYS A 163 20.26 -15.98 -2.02
C LYS A 163 20.44 -17.38 -2.58
N LEU A 164 19.34 -18.03 -2.97
CA LEU A 164 19.29 -19.39 -3.46
C LEU A 164 19.34 -19.39 -4.98
N ASP A 165 20.24 -20.18 -5.55
CA ASP A 165 20.23 -20.47 -6.98
C ASP A 165 19.09 -21.44 -7.29
N ILE A 166 18.05 -20.93 -7.98
CA ILE A 166 16.86 -21.71 -8.31
C ILE A 166 17.14 -22.85 -9.28
N ASN A 167 18.26 -22.83 -10.00
CA ASN A 167 18.65 -23.94 -10.89
C ASN A 167 19.11 -25.19 -10.10
N THR A 168 19.35 -25.05 -8.80
CA THR A 168 19.73 -26.16 -7.91
C THR A 168 18.53 -26.87 -7.28
N LEU A 169 17.31 -26.38 -7.53
CA LEU A 169 16.08 -26.98 -7.01
C LEU A 169 15.84 -28.35 -7.63
N GLY A 170 15.28 -29.26 -6.83
CA GLY A 170 14.96 -30.64 -7.23
C GLY A 170 13.63 -31.10 -6.66
N SER A 171 13.45 -32.42 -6.51
CA SER A 171 12.14 -33.01 -6.16
C SER A 171 11.57 -32.54 -4.82
N GLU A 172 12.40 -32.20 -3.84
CA GLU A 172 11.92 -31.64 -2.56
C GLU A 172 11.16 -30.31 -2.76
N PHE A 173 11.63 -29.47 -3.69
CA PHE A 173 10.96 -28.24 -4.05
C PHE A 173 9.61 -28.51 -4.73
N ASP A 174 9.57 -29.46 -5.66
CA ASP A 174 8.35 -29.85 -6.38
C ASP A 174 7.30 -30.43 -5.42
N ASP A 175 7.73 -31.28 -4.49
CA ASP A 175 6.86 -31.87 -3.46
C ASP A 175 6.26 -30.78 -2.56
N LYS A 176 7.07 -29.78 -2.16
CA LYS A 176 6.58 -28.64 -1.36
C LYS A 176 5.67 -27.70 -2.12
N CYS A 177 5.92 -27.46 -3.40
CA CYS A 177 5.01 -26.73 -4.28
C CYS A 177 3.67 -27.48 -4.43
N THR A 178 3.71 -28.80 -4.54
CA THR A 178 2.51 -29.65 -4.65
C THR A 178 1.71 -29.65 -3.35
N GLU A 179 2.38 -29.72 -2.19
CA GLU A 179 1.75 -29.62 -0.87
C GLU A 179 1.00 -28.28 -0.73
N TYR A 180 1.66 -27.17 -1.06
CA TYR A 180 1.07 -25.84 -0.98
C TYR A 180 -0.13 -25.65 -1.91
N THR A 181 0.02 -26.01 -3.19
CA THR A 181 -1.06 -25.87 -4.19
C THR A 181 -2.25 -26.77 -3.88
N SER A 182 -2.01 -27.97 -3.32
CA SER A 182 -3.07 -28.86 -2.83
C SER A 182 -3.81 -28.25 -1.64
N ALA A 183 -3.09 -27.68 -0.66
CA ALA A 183 -3.69 -26.99 0.47
C ALA A 183 -4.49 -25.74 0.04
N LEU A 184 -4.02 -25.00 -0.97
CA LEU A 184 -4.71 -23.84 -1.53
C LEU A 184 -6.07 -24.23 -2.14
N VAL A 185 -6.12 -25.27 -2.97
CA VAL A 185 -7.37 -25.77 -3.56
C VAL A 185 -8.32 -26.31 -2.49
N ALA A 186 -7.79 -27.04 -1.50
CA ALA A 186 -8.58 -27.53 -0.37
C ALA A 186 -9.19 -26.38 0.44
N ASN A 187 -8.43 -25.30 0.69
CA ASN A 187 -8.91 -24.12 1.39
C ASN A 187 -10.11 -23.47 0.68
N TYR A 188 -10.05 -23.27 -0.64
CA TYR A 188 -11.18 -22.72 -1.42
C TYR A 188 -12.46 -23.56 -1.33
N LYS A 189 -12.35 -24.86 -1.09
CA LYS A 189 -13.48 -25.82 -1.02
C LYS A 189 -13.86 -26.19 0.41
N SER A 190 -13.17 -25.66 1.40
CA SER A 190 -13.31 -26.05 2.79
C SER A 190 -14.58 -25.51 3.42
N ARG A 191 -14.96 -26.06 4.58
CA ARG A 191 -16.01 -25.47 5.42
C ARG A 191 -15.47 -24.23 6.11
N GLY A 192 -16.26 -23.16 6.13
CA GLY A 192 -15.88 -21.92 6.79
C GLY A 192 -17.10 -21.05 7.11
N MET A 193 -16.84 -19.76 7.32
CA MET A 193 -17.88 -18.77 7.53
C MET A 193 -18.83 -18.71 6.33
N LYS A 194 -20.13 -18.73 6.60
CA LYS A 194 -21.14 -18.54 5.54
C LYS A 194 -21.11 -17.10 5.05
N PHE A 195 -21.17 -16.90 3.74
CA PHE A 195 -21.28 -15.58 3.12
C PHE A 195 -22.46 -15.57 2.14
N GLN A 196 -22.97 -14.38 1.82
CA GLN A 196 -24.00 -14.21 0.80
C GLN A 196 -23.32 -14.04 -0.56
N PRO A 197 -23.74 -14.77 -1.61
CA PRO A 197 -23.14 -14.63 -2.92
C PRO A 197 -23.44 -13.25 -3.53
N GLY A 198 -22.46 -12.66 -4.19
CA GLY A 198 -22.60 -11.37 -4.86
C GLY A 198 -21.26 -10.62 -4.93
N LEU A 199 -21.28 -9.49 -5.64
CA LEU A 199 -20.19 -8.53 -5.70
C LEU A 199 -20.75 -7.14 -5.40
N ALA A 200 -20.13 -6.42 -4.47
CA ALA A 200 -20.54 -5.09 -4.03
C ALA A 200 -19.31 -4.28 -3.62
N LEU A 201 -19.51 -3.22 -2.84
CA LEU A 201 -18.45 -2.30 -2.41
C LEU A 201 -17.53 -2.93 -1.36
N PRO A 202 -16.21 -2.69 -1.44
CA PRO A 202 -15.29 -3.05 -0.37
C PRO A 202 -15.58 -2.20 0.88
N ARG A 203 -15.52 -2.82 2.07
CA ARG A 203 -15.73 -2.16 3.37
C ARG A 203 -14.68 -2.63 4.37
N CYS A 204 -14.38 -1.79 5.36
CA CYS A 204 -13.38 -2.06 6.38
C CYS A 204 -13.94 -1.76 7.77
N VAL A 205 -13.71 -2.68 8.72
CA VAL A 205 -14.02 -2.47 10.15
C VAL A 205 -12.71 -2.50 10.91
N ILE A 206 -12.44 -1.45 11.67
CA ILE A 206 -11.17 -1.26 12.38
C ILE A 206 -11.42 -1.29 13.89
N HIS A 207 -10.71 -2.17 14.58
CA HIS A 207 -10.63 -2.16 16.04
C HIS A 207 -9.21 -1.76 16.47
N LYS A 208 -9.07 -0.53 16.99
CA LYS A 208 -7.81 -0.03 17.54
C LYS A 208 -7.75 -0.34 19.04
N LEU A 209 -6.98 -1.35 19.42
CA LEU A 209 -6.67 -1.61 20.82
C LEU A 209 -5.94 -0.42 21.43
N SER A 210 -6.17 -0.16 22.72
CA SER A 210 -5.39 0.84 23.44
C SER A 210 -3.91 0.41 23.55
N THR A 211 -3.04 1.39 23.81
CA THR A 211 -1.62 1.14 24.06
C THR A 211 -1.42 0.19 25.24
N ASP A 212 -2.18 0.37 26.32
CA ASP A 212 -2.07 -0.43 27.53
C ASP A 212 -2.48 -1.88 27.29
N GLU A 213 -3.59 -2.12 26.57
CA GLU A 213 -4.02 -3.46 26.17
C GLU A 213 -2.98 -4.14 25.28
N SER A 214 -2.45 -3.42 24.29
CA SER A 214 -1.44 -3.93 23.37
C SER A 214 -0.17 -4.37 24.11
N ILE A 215 0.32 -3.55 25.06
CA ILE A 215 1.47 -3.88 25.92
C ILE A 215 1.18 -5.09 26.81
N ALA A 216 -0.01 -5.12 27.42
CA ALA A 216 -0.41 -6.23 28.29
C ALA A 216 -0.47 -7.56 27.53
N ILE A 217 -1.00 -7.56 26.30
CA ILE A 217 -1.08 -8.73 25.43
C ILE A 217 0.33 -9.20 25.04
N VAL A 218 1.21 -8.30 24.58
CA VAL A 218 2.59 -8.64 24.22
C VAL A 218 3.34 -9.24 25.42
N LYS A 219 3.17 -8.64 26.62
CA LYS A 219 3.73 -9.18 27.86
C LYS A 219 3.19 -10.59 28.14
N ALA A 220 1.89 -10.80 27.99
CA ALA A 220 1.28 -12.11 28.22
C ALA A 220 1.82 -13.17 27.26
N VAL A 221 1.98 -12.86 25.97
CA VAL A 221 2.60 -13.77 24.99
C VAL A 221 4.01 -14.13 25.41
N LYS A 222 4.84 -13.12 25.73
CA LYS A 222 6.23 -13.33 26.16
C LYS A 222 6.31 -14.19 27.42
N THR A 223 5.47 -13.93 28.42
CA THR A 223 5.49 -14.66 29.70
C THR A 223 4.95 -16.08 29.57
N ARG A 224 3.91 -16.31 28.75
CA ARG A 224 3.22 -17.61 28.68
C ARG A 224 3.81 -18.56 27.65
N LEU A 225 4.29 -18.05 26.52
CA LEU A 225 4.77 -18.86 25.40
C LEU A 225 6.29 -18.76 25.19
N GLY A 226 6.91 -17.67 25.65
CA GLY A 226 8.35 -17.49 25.59
C GLY A 226 8.88 -17.00 24.23
N PRO A 227 10.21 -17.09 24.02
CA PRO A 227 10.86 -16.63 22.79
C PRO A 227 10.33 -17.32 21.53
N GLY A 228 10.29 -16.59 20.42
CA GLY A 228 9.77 -17.09 19.14
C GLY A 228 8.25 -16.91 18.96
N PHE A 229 7.51 -16.59 20.02
CA PHE A 229 6.09 -16.28 19.93
C PHE A 229 5.81 -14.77 19.90
N THR A 230 4.81 -14.39 19.12
CA THR A 230 4.44 -12.98 18.90
C THR A 230 2.94 -12.78 19.10
N ILE A 231 2.51 -11.52 19.20
CA ILE A 231 1.10 -11.16 19.20
C ILE A 231 0.38 -11.67 17.93
N SER A 232 1.07 -11.78 16.79
CA SER A 232 0.50 -12.33 15.55
C SER A 232 0.08 -13.80 15.69
N HIS A 233 0.87 -14.64 16.38
CA HIS A 233 0.46 -16.02 16.66
C HIS A 233 -0.81 -16.07 17.53
N LEU A 234 -0.90 -15.18 18.52
CA LEU A 234 -2.10 -15.07 19.36
C LEU A 234 -3.29 -14.56 18.55
N THR A 235 -3.12 -13.60 17.65
CA THR A 235 -4.18 -13.13 16.75
C THR A 235 -4.69 -14.26 15.86
N GLN A 236 -3.80 -15.05 15.24
CA GLN A 236 -4.20 -16.22 14.45
C GLN A 236 -4.96 -17.24 15.30
N ALA A 237 -4.50 -17.52 16.52
CA ALA A 237 -5.20 -18.42 17.43
C ALA A 237 -6.59 -17.88 17.79
N ALA A 238 -6.71 -16.59 18.11
CA ALA A 238 -7.98 -15.94 18.40
C ALA A 238 -8.95 -15.98 17.21
N ILE A 239 -8.46 -15.78 15.97
CA ILE A 239 -9.26 -15.91 14.74
C ILE A 239 -9.85 -17.33 14.63
N VAL A 240 -9.02 -18.36 14.84
CA VAL A 240 -9.47 -19.75 14.77
C VAL A 240 -10.49 -20.05 15.87
N LEU A 241 -10.23 -19.61 17.12
CA LEU A 241 -11.18 -19.82 18.23
C LEU A 241 -12.50 -19.10 17.99
N ALA A 242 -12.47 -17.86 17.48
CA ALA A 242 -13.67 -17.10 17.14
C ALA A 242 -14.47 -17.78 16.02
N LEU A 243 -13.80 -18.34 15.00
CA LEU A 243 -14.45 -19.10 13.95
C LEU A 243 -15.10 -20.37 14.49
N LEU A 244 -14.42 -21.11 15.37
CA LEU A 244 -14.97 -22.32 15.99
C LEU A 244 -16.16 -22.01 16.88
N ASP A 245 -16.10 -20.92 17.66
CA ASP A 245 -17.21 -20.45 18.49
C ASP A 245 -18.43 -20.05 17.64
N HIS A 246 -18.18 -19.33 16.54
CA HIS A 246 -19.21 -18.92 15.59
C HIS A 246 -19.93 -20.10 14.91
N LEU A 247 -19.23 -21.22 14.69
CA LEU A 247 -19.77 -22.40 14.02
C LEU A 247 -20.48 -23.38 14.97
N LYS A 248 -20.51 -23.11 16.28
CA LYS A 248 -21.23 -23.96 17.24
C LYS A 248 -22.70 -24.13 16.79
N PRO A 249 -23.27 -25.34 16.86
CA PRO A 249 -24.70 -25.51 16.70
C PRO A 249 -25.41 -24.68 17.77
N ASN A 250 -26.38 -23.85 17.37
CA ASN A 250 -27.28 -23.25 18.35
C ASN A 250 -28.12 -24.38 18.94
N ASP A 251 -28.06 -24.59 20.25
CA ASP A 251 -29.00 -25.44 20.99
C ASP A 251 -30.46 -24.96 20.80
#